data_AF-A0A850IWD4-F1
#
_entry.id   AF-A0A850IWD4-F1
#
_cell.length_a   1.000
_cell.length_b   1.000
_cell.length_c   1.000
_cell.angle_alpha   90.00
_cell.angle_beta   90.00
_cell.angle_gamma   90.00
#
_symmetry.space_group_name_H-M   'P 1'
#
loop_
_entity.id
_entity.type
_entity.pdbx_description
1 polymer ?
#
loop_
_entity_poly.entity_id
_entity_poly.type
_entity_poly.pdbx_seq_one_letter_code
_entity_poly.pdbx_strand_id
1 'polypeptide(L)'
;LLGCSAVTWVGWEWLPDWAPVAVLGEYGQGEVMPGPAHDQRGVDFALKFGLPVRVGVETGRPDPAETGVATPGDGAVVNSGPIDGLTTADGIARITEIMASRGTRPASDNFRLRCWVVSRRRFWCRPLPIHHCAACGEAPVPDEQLPG
;
A
#
# COMPACT_ATOMS: atom_id res chain seq x y z
N LEU A 1 15.87 10.68 -2.14
CA LEU A 1 14.94 11.82 -2.32
C LEU A 1 14.59 11.86 -3.80
N LEU A 2 13.32 11.62 -4.16
CA LEU A 2 12.89 11.65 -5.56
C LEU A 2 12.51 13.07 -6.03
N GLY A 3 12.49 14.07 -5.15
CA GLY A 3 12.29 15.47 -5.53
C GLY A 3 10.87 15.81 -6.02
N CYS A 4 9.96 14.84 -5.97
CA CYS A 4 8.54 15.02 -6.23
C CYS A 4 7.79 15.28 -4.92
N SER A 5 6.69 16.00 -5.02
CA SER A 5 5.85 16.35 -3.87
C SER A 5 4.40 15.92 -4.15
N ALA A 6 3.77 15.29 -3.17
CA ALA A 6 2.37 14.87 -3.24
C ALA A 6 1.46 15.83 -2.46
N VAL A 7 0.24 16.03 -2.98
CA VAL A 7 -0.83 16.79 -2.32
C VAL A 7 -1.78 15.81 -1.64
N THR A 8 -2.01 15.97 -0.34
CA THR A 8 -2.97 15.15 0.41
C THR A 8 -4.40 15.67 0.26
N TRP A 9 -5.41 14.82 0.45
CA TRP A 9 -6.81 15.28 0.32
C TRP A 9 -7.27 16.16 1.50
N VAL A 10 -6.63 16.02 2.66
CA VAL A 10 -7.01 16.69 3.93
C VAL A 10 -6.49 18.13 3.97
N GLY A 11 -5.49 18.45 3.14
CA GLY A 11 -4.99 19.81 2.99
C GLY A 11 -3.90 19.90 1.95
N TRP A 12 -3.72 21.11 1.40
CA TRP A 12 -2.67 21.52 0.47
C TRP A 12 -1.28 21.54 1.12
N GLU A 13 -1.00 20.55 1.95
CA GLU A 13 0.29 20.40 2.61
C GLU A 13 1.15 19.47 1.77
N TRP A 14 2.28 20.03 1.34
CA TRP A 14 3.26 19.35 0.52
C TRP A 14 3.95 18.28 1.38
N LEU A 15 3.64 17.01 1.13
CA LEU A 15 4.45 15.92 1.67
C LEU A 15 5.56 15.59 0.65
N PRO A 16 6.83 15.54 1.07
CA PRO A 16 7.89 15.09 0.19
C PRO A 16 7.63 13.62 -0.19
N ASP A 17 7.84 13.24 -1.45
CA ASP A 17 7.77 11.83 -1.85
C ASP A 17 8.98 11.08 -1.31
N TRP A 18 8.72 10.22 -0.32
CA TRP A 18 9.69 9.30 0.24
C TRP A 18 9.43 7.90 -0.28
N ALA A 19 10.49 7.17 -0.65
CA ALA A 19 10.43 5.74 -0.89
C ALA A 19 11.00 5.01 0.34
N PRO A 20 10.17 4.58 1.32
CA PRO A 20 10.65 3.71 2.38
C PRO A 20 11.03 2.36 1.79
N VAL A 21 12.14 1.78 2.28
CA VAL A 21 12.60 0.41 1.94
C VAL A 21 11.53 -0.66 2.27
N ALA A 22 10.51 -0.31 3.05
CA ALA A 22 9.39 -1.19 3.41
C ALA A 22 8.21 -1.19 2.40
N VAL A 23 8.25 -0.38 1.33
CA VAL A 23 7.23 -0.43 0.27
C VAL A 23 7.59 -1.55 -0.69
N LEU A 24 6.79 -2.62 -0.66
CA LEU A 24 6.91 -3.70 -1.62
C LEU A 24 6.34 -3.21 -2.96
N GLY A 25 7.20 -2.92 -3.94
CA GLY A 25 6.78 -2.49 -5.28
C GLY A 25 5.82 -3.47 -5.97
N GLU A 26 5.83 -4.73 -5.57
CA GLU A 26 4.97 -5.80 -6.07
C GLU A 26 3.63 -5.94 -5.32
N TYR A 27 3.37 -5.09 -4.32
CA TYR A 27 2.16 -5.17 -3.49
C TYR A 27 1.37 -3.86 -3.53
N GLY A 28 0.09 -3.95 -3.88
CA GLY A 28 -0.71 -2.76 -4.18
C GLY A 28 -0.19 -2.06 -5.43
N GLN A 29 -0.13 -0.73 -5.43
CA GLN A 29 0.41 0.05 -6.56
C GLN A 29 1.90 0.40 -6.37
N GLY A 30 2.59 -0.23 -5.43
CA GLY A 30 3.99 0.07 -5.13
C GLY A 30 4.20 1.42 -4.43
N GLU A 31 3.13 2.05 -3.97
CA GLU A 31 3.11 3.28 -3.19
C GLU A 31 2.15 3.09 -2.00
N VAL A 32 2.59 3.48 -0.80
CA VAL A 32 1.78 3.45 0.42
C VAL A 32 1.86 4.83 1.02
N MET A 33 0.72 5.49 1.20
CA MET A 33 0.66 6.73 1.98
C MET A 33 0.87 6.36 3.45
N PRO A 34 1.98 6.77 4.08
CA PRO A 34 2.17 6.51 5.50
C PRO A 34 1.15 7.37 6.25
N GLY A 35 0.30 6.73 7.05
CA GLY A 35 -0.40 7.43 8.11
C GLY A 35 0.47 7.39 9.36
N PRO A 36 1.19 8.48 9.67
CA PRO A 36 2.35 8.42 10.57
C PRO A 36 2.00 8.08 12.01
N ALA A 37 0.74 8.18 12.45
CA ALA A 37 0.33 7.91 13.83
C ALA A 37 -0.19 6.48 14.10
N HIS A 38 -0.61 5.73 13.07
CA HIS A 38 -1.31 4.44 13.26
C HIS A 38 -0.50 3.21 12.78
N ASP A 39 0.59 3.41 12.02
CA ASP A 39 1.54 2.34 11.66
C ASP A 39 2.88 2.62 12.33
N GLN A 40 3.41 1.66 13.08
CA GLN A 40 4.71 1.77 13.76
C GLN A 40 5.85 2.07 12.78
N ARG A 41 5.81 1.49 11.57
CA ARG A 41 6.81 1.77 10.53
C ARG A 41 6.72 3.22 10.06
N GLY A 42 5.52 3.80 10.08
CA GLY A 42 5.28 5.21 9.80
C GLY A 42 5.85 6.12 10.88
N VAL A 43 5.61 5.80 12.15
CA VAL A 43 6.17 6.54 13.31
C VAL A 43 7.70 6.50 13.29
N ASP A 44 8.29 5.31 13.17
CA ASP A 44 9.74 5.13 13.17
C ASP A 44 10.41 5.90 12.03
N PHE A 45 9.77 5.89 10.85
CA PHE A 45 10.22 6.68 9.70
C PHE A 45 10.11 8.18 9.97
N ALA A 46 8.97 8.64 10.46
CA ALA A 46 8.74 10.05 10.73
C ALA A 46 9.73 10.59 11.78
N LEU A 47 9.95 9.87 12.87
CA LEU A 47 10.94 10.24 13.90
C LEU A 47 12.37 10.26 13.35
N LYS A 48 12.75 9.25 12.54
CA LYS A 48 14.08 9.18 11.95
C LYS A 48 14.39 10.33 10.99
N PHE A 49 13.38 10.82 10.28
CA PHE A 49 13.54 11.88 9.27
C PHE A 49 13.01 13.25 9.72
N GLY A 50 12.59 13.39 10.99
CA GLY A 50 12.09 14.65 11.55
C GLY A 50 10.78 15.13 10.91
N LEU A 51 9.94 14.20 10.44
CA LEU A 51 8.64 14.51 9.84
C LEU A 51 7.56 14.62 10.93
N PRO A 52 6.53 15.44 10.70
CA PRO A 52 5.44 15.59 11.66
C PRO A 52 4.63 14.29 11.80
N VAL A 53 4.46 13.82 13.03
CA VAL A 53 3.54 12.73 13.39
C VAL A 53 2.20 13.35 13.78
N ARG A 54 1.15 13.12 12.98
CA ARG A 54 -0.18 13.67 13.24
C ARG A 54 -1.17 12.56 13.57
N VAL A 55 -1.88 12.72 14.68
CA VAL A 55 -2.97 11.83 15.09
C VAL A 55 -4.20 12.10 14.23
N GLY A 56 -4.62 11.09 13.47
CA GLY A 56 -5.83 11.13 12.64
C GLY A 56 -7.01 10.34 13.22
N VAL A 57 -6.77 9.54 14.26
CA VAL A 57 -7.80 8.75 14.95
C VAL A 57 -7.56 8.86 16.45
N GLU A 58 -8.55 9.36 17.17
CA GLU A 58 -8.55 9.46 18.62
C GLU A 58 -8.94 8.11 19.21
N THR A 59 -7.99 7.49 19.92
CA THR A 59 -8.17 6.15 20.52
C THR A 59 -8.03 6.19 22.05
N GLY A 60 -7.84 7.39 22.64
CA GLY A 60 -7.67 7.56 24.09
C GLY A 60 -6.31 7.07 24.61
N ARG A 61 -5.34 6.84 23.73
CA ARG A 61 -3.98 6.45 24.05
C ARG A 61 -3.02 7.66 23.95
N PRO A 62 -1.83 7.59 24.58
CA PRO A 62 -0.84 8.67 24.51
C PRO A 62 -0.46 9.06 23.07
N ASP A 63 -0.02 10.30 22.88
CA ASP A 63 0.38 10.82 21.58
C ASP A 63 1.59 10.02 21.01
N PRO A 64 1.47 9.43 19.80
CA PRO A 64 2.58 8.79 19.10
C PRO A 64 3.79 9.70 18.87
N ALA A 65 3.57 11.02 18.74
CA ALA A 65 4.64 11.99 18.55
C ALA A 65 5.54 12.09 19.79
N GLU A 66 4.98 11.91 20.99
CA GLU A 66 5.71 11.96 22.25
C GLU A 66 6.24 10.58 22.67
N THR A 67 5.45 9.54 22.44
CA THR A 67 5.78 8.18 22.90
C THR A 67 6.63 7.39 21.92
N GLY A 68 6.61 7.76 20.63
CA GLY A 68 7.21 6.98 19.55
C GLY A 68 6.56 5.62 19.31
N VAL A 69 5.39 5.37 19.91
CA VAL A 69 4.62 4.14 19.75
C VAL A 69 3.39 4.46 18.91
N ALA A 70 3.21 3.74 17.82
CA ALA A 70 2.02 3.88 17.01
C ALA A 70 0.79 3.44 17.78
N THR A 71 -0.33 4.05 17.44
CA THR A 71 -1.58 3.84 18.15
C THR A 71 -2.58 3.11 17.26
N PRO A 72 -2.46 1.78 17.12
CA PRO A 72 -3.41 0.99 16.34
C PRO A 72 -4.71 0.82 17.11
N GLY A 73 -5.83 1.09 16.45
CA GLY A 73 -7.16 0.90 17.00
C GLY A 73 -8.22 1.65 16.21
N ASP A 74 -9.47 1.28 16.45
CA ASP A 74 -10.63 2.00 15.95
C ASP A 74 -10.98 3.14 16.92
N GLY A 75 -11.36 4.28 16.38
CA GLY A 75 -11.63 5.48 17.16
C GLY A 75 -12.37 6.53 16.35
N ALA A 76 -12.61 7.68 16.97
CA ALA A 76 -13.19 8.82 16.29
C ALA A 76 -12.13 9.45 15.38
N VAL A 77 -12.47 9.66 14.11
CA VAL A 77 -11.58 10.34 13.17
C VAL A 77 -11.45 11.80 13.59
N VAL A 78 -10.22 12.31 13.61
CA VAL A 78 -9.88 13.69 13.97
C VAL A 78 -8.87 14.27 12.98
N ASN A 79 -8.76 15.60 12.90
CA ASN A 79 -7.81 16.30 12.02
C ASN A 79 -7.90 15.92 10.54
N SER A 80 -9.06 15.48 10.08
CA SER A 80 -9.34 14.92 8.76
C SER A 80 -10.47 15.64 8.02
N GLY A 81 -10.96 16.77 8.55
CA GLY A 81 -11.87 17.71 7.88
C GLY A 81 -13.30 17.16 7.77
N PRO A 82 -13.82 16.87 6.55
CA PRO A 82 -15.23 16.49 6.35
C PRO A 82 -15.63 15.14 6.97
N ILE A 83 -14.68 14.39 7.54
CA ILE A 83 -14.92 13.11 8.21
C ILE A 83 -14.62 13.17 9.72
N ASP A 84 -14.35 14.35 10.27
CA ASP A 84 -14.10 14.52 11.69
C ASP A 84 -15.34 14.13 12.53
N GLY A 85 -15.09 13.40 13.62
CA GLY A 85 -16.12 12.88 14.52
C GLY A 85 -16.80 11.59 14.06
N LEU A 86 -16.52 11.11 12.83
CA LEU A 86 -17.04 9.82 12.36
C LEU A 86 -16.26 8.65 12.98
N THR A 87 -16.91 7.49 13.04
CA THR A 87 -16.20 6.24 13.32
C THR A 87 -15.24 5.91 12.18
N THR A 88 -14.22 5.09 12.43
CA THR A 88 -13.29 4.65 11.37
C THR A 88 -14.02 4.01 10.18
N ALA A 89 -15.04 3.18 10.44
CA ALA A 89 -15.83 2.54 9.39
C ALA A 89 -16.63 3.55 8.55
N ASP A 90 -17.35 4.47 9.20
CA ASP A 90 -18.12 5.51 8.51
C ASP A 90 -17.22 6.50 7.78
N GLY A 91 -16.04 6.80 8.34
CA GLY A 91 -15.00 7.61 7.73
C GLY A 91 -14.48 7.00 6.42
N ILE A 92 -14.24 5.68 6.40
CA ILE A 92 -13.82 4.95 5.19
C ILE A 92 -14.91 4.99 4.11
N ALA A 93 -16.17 4.77 4.48
CA ALA A 93 -17.28 4.88 3.53
C ALA A 93 -17.38 6.30 2.96
N ARG A 94 -17.33 7.31 3.84
CA ARG A 94 -17.47 8.72 3.45
C ARG A 94 -16.32 9.21 2.58
N ILE A 95 -15.07 8.83 2.88
CA ILE A 95 -13.94 9.22 2.05
C ILE A 95 -13.98 8.55 0.68
N THR A 96 -14.47 7.31 0.60
CA THR A 96 -14.65 6.59 -0.65
C THR A 96 -15.66 7.31 -1.56
N GLU A 97 -16.77 7.79 -1.00
CA GLU A 97 -17.76 8.61 -1.73
C GLU A 97 -17.16 9.94 -2.23
N ILE A 98 -16.41 10.63 -1.36
CA ILE A 98 -15.75 11.89 -1.71
C ILE A 98 -14.75 11.66 -2.86
N MET A 99 -13.92 10.62 -2.78
CA MET A 99 -12.97 10.27 -3.83
C MET A 99 -13.68 9.89 -5.14
N ALA A 100 -14.78 9.14 -5.07
CA ALA A 100 -15.58 8.83 -6.25
C ALA A 100 -16.15 10.10 -6.90
N SER A 101 -16.67 11.05 -6.11
CA SER A 101 -17.23 12.30 -6.62
C SER A 101 -16.19 13.23 -7.28
N ARG A 102 -14.93 13.13 -6.85
CA ARG A 102 -13.81 13.93 -7.39
C ARG A 102 -13.20 13.33 -8.65
N GLY A 103 -13.69 12.18 -9.12
CA GLY A 103 -13.12 11.46 -10.27
C GLY A 103 -11.75 10.86 -9.99
N THR A 104 -11.34 10.79 -8.71
CA THR A 104 -10.16 10.01 -8.30
C THR A 104 -10.45 8.51 -8.39
N ARG A 105 -9.39 7.71 -8.54
CA ARG A 105 -9.45 6.26 -8.85
C ARG A 105 -10.48 5.52 -7.96
N PRO A 106 -11.23 4.53 -8.51
CA PRO A 106 -12.20 3.76 -7.73
C PRO A 106 -11.55 2.93 -6.62
N ALA A 107 -12.34 2.53 -5.63
CA ALA A 107 -11.94 1.58 -4.61
C ALA A 107 -11.40 0.29 -5.23
N SER A 108 -10.38 -0.30 -4.61
CA SER A 108 -9.73 -1.51 -5.08
C SER A 108 -9.56 -2.52 -3.95
N ASP A 109 -9.98 -3.76 -4.18
CA ASP A 109 -9.69 -4.87 -3.29
C ASP A 109 -8.27 -5.38 -3.51
N ASN A 110 -7.48 -5.46 -2.44
CA ASN A 110 -6.12 -5.98 -2.48
C ASN A 110 -6.03 -7.27 -1.66
N PHE A 111 -5.41 -8.30 -2.24
CA PHE A 111 -5.21 -9.58 -1.58
C PHE A 111 -3.74 -9.76 -1.20
N ARG A 112 -3.49 -10.30 0.00
CA ARG A 112 -2.14 -10.71 0.43
C ARG A 112 -1.58 -11.89 -0.38
N LEU A 113 -2.46 -12.61 -1.07
CA LEU A 113 -2.10 -13.74 -1.92
C LEU A 113 -1.26 -13.25 -3.11
N ARG A 114 -0.10 -13.87 -3.30
CA ARG A 114 0.75 -13.63 -4.47
C ARG A 114 0.53 -14.71 -5.51
N CYS A 115 0.82 -14.38 -6.77
CA CYS A 115 0.86 -15.37 -7.83
C CYS A 115 1.79 -16.52 -7.44
N TRP A 116 1.35 -17.74 -7.72
CA TRP A 116 2.12 -18.93 -7.39
C TRP A 116 3.32 -19.05 -8.33
N VAL A 117 4.52 -18.87 -7.78
CA VAL A 117 5.76 -19.10 -8.53
C VAL A 117 6.04 -20.61 -8.57
N VAL A 118 5.55 -21.24 -9.65
CA VAL A 118 5.75 -22.68 -9.93
C VAL A 118 7.12 -22.99 -10.53
N SER A 119 7.79 -22.00 -11.12
CA SER A 119 9.09 -22.20 -11.74
C SER A 119 10.17 -22.49 -10.68
N ARG A 120 11.04 -23.45 -11.01
CA ARG A 120 12.17 -23.88 -10.16
C ARG A 120 13.40 -24.07 -11.02
N ARG A 121 14.53 -23.50 -10.58
CA ARG A 121 15.85 -23.72 -11.19
C ARG A 121 16.49 -24.99 -10.63
N ARG A 122 15.82 -26.14 -10.81
CA ARG A 122 16.30 -27.45 -10.36
C ARG A 122 16.16 -28.46 -11.49
N PHE A 123 17.20 -29.27 -11.68
CA PHE A 123 17.20 -30.33 -12.69
C PHE A 123 16.13 -31.39 -12.40
N TRP A 124 15.97 -31.78 -11.14
CA TRP A 124 15.00 -32.80 -10.73
C TRP A 124 13.62 -32.20 -10.45
N CYS A 125 12.97 -31.68 -11.49
CA CYS A 125 11.60 -31.13 -11.47
C CYS A 125 10.91 -31.46 -12.80
N ARG A 126 9.56 -31.42 -12.82
CA ARG A 126 8.82 -31.55 -14.09
C ARG A 126 9.19 -30.37 -15.01
N PRO A 127 9.58 -30.62 -16.28
CA PRO A 127 9.81 -29.56 -17.25
C PRO A 127 8.57 -28.69 -17.46
N LEU A 128 8.75 -27.37 -17.60
CA LEU A 128 7.68 -26.46 -18.01
C LEU A 128 7.45 -26.62 -19.52
N PRO A 129 6.22 -26.90 -19.99
CA PRO A 129 5.94 -27.15 -21.41
C PRO A 129 5.86 -25.84 -22.21
N ILE A 130 6.93 -25.05 -22.21
CA ILE A 130 7.07 -23.80 -22.95
C ILE A 130 8.33 -23.90 -23.81
N HIS A 131 8.24 -23.52 -25.08
CA HIS A 131 9.38 -23.37 -25.98
C HIS A 131 9.61 -21.90 -26.33
N HIS A 132 10.87 -21.54 -26.58
CA HIS A 132 11.27 -20.19 -26.97
C HIS A 132 11.57 -20.15 -28.47
N CYS A 133 10.73 -19.42 -29.20
CA CYS A 133 10.81 -19.22 -30.64
C CYS A 133 11.40 -17.84 -30.94
N ALA A 134 12.45 -17.78 -31.77
CA ALA A 134 13.12 -16.51 -32.09
C ALA A 134 12.22 -15.50 -32.81
N ALA A 135 11.20 -15.96 -33.55
CA ALA A 135 10.25 -15.11 -34.27
C ALA A 135 8.95 -14.83 -33.49
N CYS A 136 8.56 -15.73 -32.59
CA CYS A 136 7.23 -15.76 -31.99
C CYS A 136 7.19 -15.69 -30.45
N GLY A 137 8.35 -15.70 -29.79
CA GLY A 137 8.46 -15.56 -28.34
C GLY A 137 8.21 -16.86 -27.59
N GLU A 138 7.57 -16.77 -26.42
CA GLU A 138 7.22 -17.91 -25.57
C GLU A 138 5.91 -18.54 -26.05
N ALA A 139 5.95 -19.84 -26.37
CA ALA A 139 4.77 -20.57 -26.84
C ALA A 139 4.64 -21.94 -26.14
N PRO A 140 3.41 -22.43 -25.92
CA PRO A 140 3.19 -23.75 -25.33
C PRO A 140 3.70 -24.85 -26.26
N VAL A 141 4.20 -25.93 -25.66
CA VAL A 141 4.52 -27.17 -26.39
C VAL A 141 3.20 -27.85 -26.80
N PRO A 142 3.05 -28.31 -28.05
CA PRO A 142 1.84 -29.03 -28.50
C PRO A 142 1.53 -30.26 -27.65
N ASP A 143 0.23 -30.56 -27.46
CA ASP A 143 -0.24 -31.65 -26.60
C ASP A 143 0.33 -33.01 -26.99
N GLU A 144 0.54 -33.26 -28.29
CA GLU A 144 1.08 -34.52 -28.80
C GLU A 144 2.56 -34.74 -28.40
N GLN A 145 3.25 -33.67 -28.00
CA GLN A 145 4.65 -33.71 -27.56
C GLN A 145 4.78 -33.70 -26.03
N LEU A 146 3.66 -33.61 -25.30
CA LEU A 146 3.68 -33.71 -23.85
C LEU A 146 3.88 -35.17 -23.43
N PRO A 147 4.69 -35.43 -22.39
CA PRO A 147 4.73 -36.75 -21.78
C PRO A 147 3.36 -37.04 -21.13
N GLY A 148 2.70 -38.08 -21.64
CA GLY A 148 1.41 -38.59 -21.14
C GLY A 148 1.47 -39.18 -19.74
#